data_AF-A0A3D8IZX5-F1
#
_entry.id   AF-A0A3D8IZX5-F1
#
_cell.length_a   1.000
_cell.length_b   1.000
_cell.length_c   1.000
_cell.angle_alpha   90.00
_cell.angle_beta   90.00
_cell.angle_gamma   90.00
#
_symmetry.space_group_name_H-M   'P 1'
#
loop_
_entity.id
_entity.type
_entity.pdbx_description
1 polymer ?
#
loop_
_entity_poly.entity_id
_entity_poly.type
_entity_poly.pdbx_seq_one_letter_code
_entity_poly.pdbx_strand_id
1 'polypeptide(L)'
;MLKNNLINNLVKVGVALGAASLLIACSKDSPKSSGDTKSSSKKGKVSYSREAEVTVDAAREITVTKVAPYIKMPQLPAYEPKRLSEEARGIAVAYSVPYTCKLLGEVEGKDNSDGKVPPSFEDIREGATNDLRNKAAELVNEDSRILVKLTKEAMVCEMRVEDGRYEEKDCTAWQKIPQNGKILSYRVHANVFECGTK
;
A
#
# COMPACT_ATOMS: atom_id res chain seq x y z
N MET A 1 28.27 -24.89 -43.50
CA MET A 1 29.04 -25.41 -42.34
C MET A 1 30.11 -24.40 -41.98
N LEU A 2 30.13 -23.94 -40.73
CA LEU A 2 31.32 -23.51 -39.99
C LEU A 2 30.94 -23.51 -38.50
N LYS A 3 31.92 -23.57 -37.60
CA LYS A 3 31.75 -24.09 -36.23
C LYS A 3 32.59 -23.28 -35.26
N ASN A 4 32.28 -23.38 -33.96
CA ASN A 4 33.09 -22.87 -32.83
C ASN A 4 33.11 -21.32 -32.75
N ASN A 5 33.36 -20.63 -31.63
CA ASN A 5 33.52 -20.93 -30.19
C ASN A 5 33.41 -19.54 -29.47
N LEU A 6 33.28 -19.30 -28.16
CA LEU A 6 33.10 -20.04 -26.90
C LEU A 6 33.46 -19.01 -25.78
N ILE A 7 32.72 -18.99 -24.66
CA ILE A 7 33.12 -18.42 -23.34
C ILE A 7 33.23 -16.88 -23.15
N ASN A 8 32.40 -16.44 -22.19
CA ASN A 8 32.57 -15.48 -21.08
C ASN A 8 33.62 -14.35 -21.14
N ASN A 9 33.20 -13.18 -20.65
CA ASN A 9 34.02 -12.39 -19.73
C ASN A 9 33.19 -11.99 -18.50
N LEU A 10 33.72 -12.25 -17.30
CA LEU A 10 33.01 -12.11 -16.02
C LEU A 10 33.84 -11.21 -15.10
N VAL A 11 33.68 -9.89 -15.27
CA VAL A 11 34.50 -8.88 -14.57
C VAL A 11 33.99 -8.70 -13.15
N LYS A 12 34.63 -9.41 -12.20
CA LYS A 12 34.52 -9.10 -10.78
C LYS A 12 35.16 -7.73 -10.52
N VAL A 13 34.39 -6.81 -9.92
CA VAL A 13 34.95 -5.68 -9.17
C VAL A 13 34.45 -5.80 -7.74
N GLY A 14 35.37 -5.88 -6.78
CA GLY A 14 35.08 -5.90 -5.36
C GLY A 14 36.20 -5.21 -4.60
N VAL A 15 35.84 -4.27 -3.72
CA VAL A 15 36.77 -3.48 -2.88
C VAL A 15 36.15 -3.33 -1.50
N ALA A 16 37.03 -3.36 -0.48
CA ALA A 16 36.87 -3.08 0.96
C ALA A 16 35.46 -2.77 1.52
N LEU A 17 34.97 -3.50 2.54
CA LEU A 17 35.43 -3.47 3.94
C LEU A 17 35.37 -2.08 4.59
N GLY A 18 34.47 -1.92 5.57
CA GLY A 18 34.29 -0.70 6.36
C GLY A 18 33.43 -0.94 7.60
N ALA A 19 33.93 -1.73 8.55
CA ALA A 19 33.24 -1.99 9.82
C ALA A 19 33.60 -0.92 10.87
N ALA A 20 32.60 -0.24 11.42
CA ALA A 20 32.76 0.75 12.48
C ALA A 20 31.84 0.43 13.67
N SER A 21 32.33 -0.41 14.58
CA SER A 21 31.63 -0.73 15.83
C SER A 21 31.84 0.38 16.86
N LEU A 22 30.77 1.06 17.29
CA LEU A 22 30.80 1.96 18.44
C LEU A 22 29.97 1.39 19.59
N LEU A 23 30.69 0.81 20.56
CA LEU A 23 30.16 0.49 21.88
C LEU A 23 30.16 1.77 22.73
N ILE A 24 29.05 2.09 23.38
CA ILE A 24 29.02 3.02 24.52
C ILE A 24 28.36 2.28 25.68
N ALA A 25 29.08 2.17 26.80
CA ALA A 25 28.67 1.42 27.98
C ALA A 25 27.90 2.30 28.99
N CYS A 26 27.29 1.64 29.98
CA CYS A 26 26.47 2.27 30.99
C CYS A 26 27.26 3.16 31.97
N SER A 27 26.62 4.21 32.47
CA SER A 27 26.88 4.77 33.79
C SER A 27 25.56 5.00 34.53
N LYS A 28 25.54 4.67 35.83
CA LYS A 28 24.53 5.17 36.77
C LYS A 28 25.07 6.46 37.38
N ASP A 29 24.19 7.42 37.65
CA ASP A 29 23.90 7.93 39.01
C ASP A 29 23.19 9.30 38.94
N SER A 30 22.32 9.56 39.92
CA SER A 30 21.62 10.84 40.11
C SER A 30 22.15 11.51 41.37
N PRO A 31 22.17 12.86 41.43
CA PRO A 31 21.17 13.49 42.30
C PRO A 31 20.69 14.91 41.91
N LYS A 32 19.42 15.22 42.27
CA LYS A 32 18.84 16.47 42.86
C LYS A 32 19.27 17.85 42.28
N SER A 33 18.41 18.84 42.06
CA SER A 33 17.03 19.17 42.53
C SER A 33 16.34 20.10 41.48
N SER A 34 15.31 20.94 41.67
CA SER A 34 14.56 21.52 42.83
C SER A 34 13.15 22.02 42.39
N GLY A 35 12.38 22.63 43.31
CA GLY A 35 11.07 23.28 43.08
C GLY A 35 9.88 22.32 43.28
N ASP A 36 9.12 22.36 44.39
CA ASP A 36 8.07 23.34 44.79
C ASP A 36 6.66 23.00 44.24
N THR A 37 5.55 23.05 45.00
CA THR A 37 5.38 23.25 46.46
C THR A 37 3.98 22.75 46.95
N LYS A 38 3.89 22.16 48.16
CA LYS A 38 2.67 21.97 49.03
C LYS A 38 1.45 21.16 48.46
N SER A 39 0.56 20.53 49.24
CA SER A 39 0.55 20.14 50.67
C SER A 39 -0.57 19.12 51.01
N SER A 40 -0.37 18.32 52.07
CA SER A 40 -1.35 17.41 52.74
C SER A 40 -1.71 16.11 51.96
N SER A 41 -2.17 15.02 52.60
CA SER A 41 -2.57 14.83 54.01
C SER A 41 -2.31 13.41 54.58
N LYS A 42 -2.31 13.32 55.93
CA LYS A 42 -2.52 12.14 56.82
C LYS A 42 -1.71 10.83 56.63
N LYS A 43 -1.10 10.39 57.73
CA LYS A 43 -0.50 9.04 57.92
C LYS A 43 -1.59 7.98 58.09
N GLY A 44 -1.31 6.75 57.62
CA GLY A 44 -2.02 5.54 58.05
C GLY A 44 -1.18 4.29 57.76
N LYS A 45 -0.66 3.62 58.80
CA LYS A 45 -0.14 2.24 58.67
C LYS A 45 -1.34 1.29 58.64
N VAL A 46 -1.37 0.36 57.70
CA VAL A 46 -2.27 -0.81 57.74
C VAL A 46 -1.43 -2.05 58.04
N SER A 47 -1.92 -2.91 58.94
CA SER A 47 -1.23 -4.13 59.37
C SER A 47 -1.51 -5.29 58.41
N TYR A 48 -0.48 -6.07 58.10
CA TYR A 48 -0.65 -7.37 57.43
C TYR A 48 -0.99 -8.44 58.47
N SER A 49 -2.28 -8.74 58.64
CA SER A 49 -2.74 -9.89 59.42
C SER A 49 -4.23 -10.19 59.18
N ARG A 50 -4.55 -10.81 58.03
CA ARG A 50 -5.78 -11.60 57.90
C ARG A 50 -5.62 -12.61 56.77
N GLU A 51 -5.36 -13.85 57.15
CA GLU A 51 -5.60 -15.00 56.27
C GLU A 51 -7.11 -15.12 56.13
N ALA A 52 -7.63 -14.84 54.94
CA ALA A 52 -9.02 -15.07 54.59
C ALA A 52 -9.11 -16.45 53.94
N GLU A 53 -9.91 -17.34 54.53
CA GLU A 53 -10.15 -18.67 53.97
C GLU A 53 -10.83 -18.51 52.60
N VAL A 54 -10.09 -18.83 51.53
CA VAL A 54 -10.59 -18.72 50.16
C VAL A 54 -11.52 -19.91 49.90
N THR A 55 -12.81 -19.72 50.14
CA THR A 55 -13.84 -20.69 49.75
C THR A 55 -13.89 -20.83 48.24
N VAL A 56 -14.17 -22.05 47.77
CA VAL A 56 -14.07 -22.41 46.34
C VAL A 56 -15.04 -21.59 45.47
N ASP A 57 -16.18 -21.19 46.03
CA ASP A 57 -17.20 -20.39 45.36
C ASP A 57 -16.75 -18.95 45.06
N ALA A 58 -15.97 -18.33 45.94
CA ALA A 58 -15.42 -16.99 45.72
C ALA A 58 -14.40 -16.98 44.56
N ALA A 59 -13.58 -18.03 44.45
CA ALA A 59 -12.72 -18.23 43.30
C ALA A 59 -13.54 -18.44 42.00
N ARG A 60 -14.72 -19.08 42.10
CA ARG A 60 -15.62 -19.33 40.96
C ARG A 60 -16.23 -18.03 40.43
N GLU A 61 -16.73 -17.15 41.30
CA GLU A 61 -17.34 -15.87 40.91
C GLU A 61 -16.37 -14.96 40.13
N ILE A 62 -15.09 -14.94 40.52
CA ILE A 62 -14.01 -14.21 39.82
C ILE A 62 -13.78 -14.75 38.39
N THR A 63 -14.02 -16.04 38.13
CA THR A 63 -13.85 -16.62 36.78
C THR A 63 -14.99 -16.30 35.81
N VAL A 64 -16.18 -15.94 36.31
CA VAL A 64 -17.38 -15.72 35.47
C VAL A 64 -17.46 -14.30 34.88
N THR A 65 -16.87 -13.30 35.54
CA THR A 65 -17.10 -11.88 35.21
C THR A 65 -16.03 -11.22 34.34
N LYS A 66 -14.92 -11.91 34.03
CA LYS A 66 -13.85 -11.35 33.17
C LYS A 66 -14.08 -11.60 31.68
N VAL A 67 -15.23 -11.14 31.17
CA VAL A 67 -15.47 -11.05 29.73
C VAL A 67 -14.43 -10.12 29.11
N ALA A 68 -13.63 -10.62 28.17
CA ALA A 68 -12.62 -9.81 27.50
C ALA A 68 -13.28 -8.67 26.73
N PRO A 69 -12.79 -7.42 26.81
CA PRO A 69 -13.36 -6.32 26.04
C PRO A 69 -13.21 -6.63 24.55
N TYR A 70 -14.31 -6.53 23.80
CA TYR A 70 -14.32 -6.80 22.36
C TYR A 70 -13.48 -5.73 21.64
N ILE A 71 -12.23 -6.07 21.33
CA ILE A 71 -11.34 -5.23 20.53
C ILE A 71 -11.89 -5.26 19.10
N LYS A 72 -12.71 -4.27 18.75
CA LYS A 72 -13.16 -4.04 17.38
C LYS A 72 -11.92 -3.71 16.53
N MET A 73 -11.39 -4.71 15.84
CA MET A 73 -10.30 -4.51 14.89
C MET A 73 -10.70 -3.40 13.90
N PRO A 74 -9.80 -2.44 13.61
CA PRO A 74 -10.08 -1.41 12.62
C PRO A 74 -10.25 -2.08 11.26
N GLN A 75 -11.48 -2.11 10.76
CA GLN A 75 -11.76 -2.55 9.40
C GLN A 75 -11.23 -1.48 8.44
N LEU A 76 -10.43 -1.92 7.46
CA LEU A 76 -10.00 -1.04 6.38
C LEU A 76 -11.23 -0.56 5.59
N PRO A 77 -11.26 0.69 5.11
CA PRO A 77 -12.30 1.15 4.19
C PRO A 77 -12.34 0.26 2.95
N ALA A 78 -13.54 0.08 2.38
CA ALA A 78 -13.70 -0.62 1.11
C ALA A 78 -12.89 0.06 0.00
N TYR A 79 -12.47 -0.72 -1.01
CA TYR A 79 -11.96 -0.13 -2.23
C TYR A 79 -13.10 0.49 -3.03
N GLU A 80 -12.93 1.74 -3.44
CA GLU A 80 -13.66 2.33 -4.56
C GLU A 80 -12.66 2.67 -5.68
N PRO A 81 -12.98 2.33 -6.94
CA PRO A 81 -12.27 2.86 -8.10
C PRO A 81 -12.35 4.38 -8.20
N LYS A 82 -11.32 5.01 -8.75
CA LYS A 82 -11.41 6.41 -9.19
C LYS A 82 -12.61 6.63 -10.12
N ARG A 83 -13.35 7.69 -9.82
CA ARG A 83 -14.55 8.08 -10.58
C ARG A 83 -14.15 8.71 -11.92
N LEU A 84 -14.89 8.34 -12.97
CA LEU A 84 -14.84 9.00 -14.26
C LEU A 84 -15.49 10.38 -14.17
N SER A 85 -14.85 11.42 -14.72
CA SER A 85 -15.41 12.77 -14.79
C SER A 85 -16.48 12.88 -15.89
N GLU A 86 -17.30 13.93 -15.85
CA GLU A 86 -18.38 14.12 -16.85
C GLU A 86 -17.82 14.37 -18.25
N GLU A 87 -16.75 15.17 -18.32
CA GLU A 87 -16.02 15.55 -19.55
C GLU A 87 -15.39 14.32 -20.21
N ALA A 88 -14.85 13.41 -19.38
CA ALA A 88 -14.21 12.17 -19.80
C ALA A 88 -15.19 11.09 -20.33
N ARG A 89 -16.50 11.23 -20.11
CA ARG A 89 -17.51 10.24 -20.56
C ARG A 89 -17.50 10.01 -22.07
N GLY A 90 -17.25 11.06 -22.85
CA GLY A 90 -17.21 11.00 -24.31
C GLY A 90 -15.96 10.33 -24.90
N ILE A 91 -14.94 10.04 -24.08
CA ILE A 91 -13.65 9.51 -24.54
C ILE A 91 -13.73 7.99 -24.68
N ALA A 92 -13.50 7.48 -25.89
CA ALA A 92 -13.55 6.05 -26.20
C ALA A 92 -12.17 5.38 -26.07
N VAL A 93 -12.11 4.23 -25.38
CA VAL A 93 -10.92 3.37 -25.36
C VAL A 93 -11.01 2.38 -26.52
N ALA A 94 -10.00 2.31 -27.39
CA ALA A 94 -10.01 1.46 -28.58
C ALA A 94 -8.67 0.77 -28.87
N TYR A 95 -8.72 -0.44 -29.44
CA TYR A 95 -7.54 -1.22 -29.81
C TYR A 95 -6.90 -0.74 -31.13
N SER A 96 -7.74 -0.34 -32.09
CA SER A 96 -7.36 0.26 -33.36
C SER A 96 -7.67 1.76 -33.39
N VAL A 97 -6.89 2.51 -34.16
CA VAL A 97 -7.07 3.95 -34.39
C VAL A 97 -7.31 4.15 -35.89
N PRO A 98 -8.38 4.86 -36.31
CA PRO A 98 -8.57 5.24 -37.71
C PRO A 98 -7.43 6.12 -38.21
N TYR A 99 -6.99 5.92 -39.47
CA TYR A 99 -5.93 6.73 -40.11
C TYR A 99 -6.25 8.22 -40.23
N THR A 100 -7.52 8.62 -40.05
CA THR A 100 -7.97 10.01 -40.03
C THR A 100 -7.73 10.71 -38.68
N CYS A 101 -7.34 9.99 -37.63
CA CYS A 101 -7.14 10.59 -36.31
C CYS A 101 -5.71 11.08 -36.10
N LYS A 102 -5.56 12.27 -35.52
CA LYS A 102 -4.29 12.93 -35.22
C LYS A 102 -3.85 12.57 -33.79
N LEU A 103 -2.59 12.16 -33.62
CA LEU A 103 -1.98 12.01 -32.29
C LEU A 103 -1.86 13.38 -31.60
N LEU A 104 -2.36 13.48 -30.38
CA LEU A 104 -2.23 14.67 -29.52
C LEU A 104 -1.08 14.53 -28.51
N GLY A 105 -0.91 13.34 -27.95
CA GLY A 105 0.11 13.07 -26.93
C GLY A 105 -0.06 11.70 -26.28
N GLU A 106 0.66 11.49 -25.18
CA GLU A 106 0.59 10.28 -24.35
C GLU A 106 0.13 10.64 -22.94
N VAL A 107 -0.70 9.79 -22.34
CA VAL A 107 -1.25 9.96 -20.98
C VAL A 107 -1.03 8.71 -20.14
N GLU A 108 -0.97 8.90 -18.83
CA GLU A 108 -0.90 7.83 -17.85
C GLU A 108 -2.06 7.93 -16.86
N GLY A 109 -2.90 6.90 -16.80
CA GLY A 109 -3.83 6.67 -15.70
C GLY A 109 -3.23 5.74 -14.64
N LYS A 110 -3.52 6.01 -13.37
CA LYS A 110 -3.03 5.22 -12.24
C LYS A 110 -4.09 5.16 -11.14
N ASP A 111 -4.27 4.00 -10.50
CA ASP A 111 -5.04 3.89 -9.25
C ASP A 111 -4.35 3.01 -8.19
N ASN A 112 -4.66 3.27 -6.91
CA ASN A 112 -4.00 2.69 -5.73
C ASN A 112 -5.00 2.16 -4.69
N SER A 113 -4.66 1.03 -4.08
CA SER A 113 -5.42 0.38 -3.00
C SER A 113 -4.94 0.73 -1.58
N ASP A 114 -3.91 1.58 -1.45
CA ASP A 114 -3.24 1.88 -0.18
C ASP A 114 -4.20 2.24 0.96
N GLY A 115 -4.10 1.51 2.07
CA GLY A 115 -4.95 1.71 3.24
C GLY A 115 -6.40 1.21 3.09
N LYS A 116 -6.79 0.65 1.94
CA LYS A 116 -8.13 0.08 1.69
C LYS A 116 -8.09 -1.46 1.74
N VAL A 117 -9.27 -2.10 1.72
CA VAL A 117 -9.41 -3.53 1.40
C VAL A 117 -8.82 -3.80 -0.01
N PRO A 118 -8.11 -4.92 -0.25
CA PRO A 118 -7.60 -5.25 -1.58
C PRO A 118 -8.70 -5.32 -2.66
N PRO A 119 -8.53 -4.64 -3.81
CA PRO A 119 -9.46 -4.69 -4.93
C PRO A 119 -9.37 -6.00 -5.73
N SER A 120 -10.35 -6.24 -6.60
CA SER A 120 -10.16 -7.16 -7.74
C SER A 120 -9.21 -6.56 -8.79
N PHE A 121 -8.82 -7.35 -9.78
CA PHE A 121 -8.07 -6.86 -10.94
C PHE A 121 -8.91 -5.87 -11.76
N GLU A 122 -10.21 -6.15 -11.85
CA GLU A 122 -11.20 -5.41 -12.59
C GLU A 122 -11.42 -4.01 -11.98
N ASP A 123 -11.64 -3.91 -10.66
CA ASP A 123 -11.90 -2.63 -9.97
C ASP A 123 -10.72 -1.64 -10.10
N ILE A 124 -9.49 -2.12 -9.93
CA ILE A 124 -8.30 -1.27 -9.97
C ILE A 124 -7.91 -0.90 -11.41
N ARG A 125 -8.18 -1.78 -12.38
CA ARG A 125 -8.03 -1.50 -13.80
C ARG A 125 -9.09 -0.50 -14.30
N GLU A 126 -10.33 -0.59 -13.84
CA GLU A 126 -11.36 0.40 -14.13
C GLU A 126 -10.95 1.77 -13.57
N GLY A 127 -10.56 1.84 -12.29
CA GLY A 127 -10.11 3.07 -11.66
C GLY A 127 -8.92 3.73 -12.37
N ALA A 128 -7.91 2.95 -12.77
CA ALA A 128 -6.80 3.45 -13.55
C ALA A 128 -7.21 3.88 -14.98
N THR A 129 -8.19 3.22 -15.59
CA THR A 129 -8.75 3.60 -16.90
C THR A 129 -9.61 4.87 -16.82
N ASN A 130 -10.34 5.08 -15.72
CA ASN A 130 -11.08 6.30 -15.45
C ASN A 130 -10.10 7.48 -15.22
N ASP A 131 -9.05 7.29 -14.41
CA ASP A 131 -7.97 8.26 -14.23
C ASP A 131 -7.27 8.64 -15.56
N LEU A 132 -7.09 7.66 -16.46
CA LEU A 132 -6.56 7.87 -17.81
C LEU A 132 -7.49 8.74 -18.65
N ARG A 133 -8.79 8.45 -18.64
CA ARG A 133 -9.79 9.20 -19.42
C ARG A 133 -9.98 10.62 -18.88
N ASN A 134 -9.95 10.81 -17.56
CA ASN A 134 -9.97 12.13 -16.93
C ASN A 134 -8.81 12.99 -17.45
N LYS A 135 -7.56 12.48 -17.40
CA LYS A 135 -6.38 13.18 -17.94
C LYS A 135 -6.40 13.36 -19.45
N ALA A 136 -7.01 12.44 -20.20
CA ALA A 136 -7.20 12.60 -21.63
C ALA A 136 -8.19 13.73 -21.98
N ALA A 137 -9.11 14.08 -21.06
CA ALA A 137 -10.01 15.23 -21.21
C ALA A 137 -9.29 16.58 -20.96
N GLU A 138 -8.19 16.60 -20.20
CA GLU A 138 -7.39 17.81 -19.96
C GLU A 138 -6.59 18.28 -21.20
N LEU A 139 -6.42 17.42 -22.22
CA LEU A 139 -5.59 17.69 -23.41
C LEU A 139 -6.38 18.25 -24.61
N VAL A 140 -7.70 18.48 -24.48
CA VAL A 140 -8.62 18.54 -25.62
C VAL A 140 -9.68 19.63 -25.51
N ASN A 141 -10.25 20.04 -26.64
CA ASN A 141 -11.40 20.93 -26.68
C ASN A 141 -12.69 20.13 -26.42
N GLU A 142 -13.71 20.78 -25.85
CA GLU A 142 -14.99 20.14 -25.50
C GLU A 142 -15.69 19.48 -26.70
N ASP A 143 -15.56 20.04 -27.90
CA ASP A 143 -16.17 19.51 -29.14
C ASP A 143 -15.36 18.40 -29.83
N SER A 144 -14.10 18.16 -29.45
CA SER A 144 -13.26 17.18 -30.14
C SER A 144 -13.66 15.73 -29.80
N ARG A 145 -13.76 14.87 -30.82
CA ARG A 145 -14.02 13.43 -30.66
C ARG A 145 -12.73 12.69 -30.35
N ILE A 146 -12.59 12.26 -29.10
CA ILE A 146 -11.32 11.71 -28.59
C ILE A 146 -11.37 10.18 -28.47
N LEU A 147 -10.29 9.55 -28.93
CA LEU A 147 -10.03 8.13 -28.85
C LEU A 147 -8.69 7.92 -28.15
N VAL A 148 -8.65 7.05 -27.14
CA VAL A 148 -7.41 6.63 -26.48
C VAL A 148 -7.08 5.18 -26.82
N LYS A 149 -5.84 4.93 -27.23
CA LYS A 149 -5.33 3.57 -27.47
C LYS A 149 -4.33 3.21 -26.37
N LEU A 150 -4.63 2.15 -25.61
CA LEU A 150 -3.72 1.65 -24.60
C LEU A 150 -2.43 1.11 -25.25
N THR A 151 -1.28 1.46 -24.68
CA THR A 151 0.05 1.08 -25.18
C THR A 151 0.81 0.20 -24.20
N LYS A 152 0.60 0.40 -22.89
CA LYS A 152 1.18 -0.45 -21.84
C LYS A 152 0.27 -0.47 -20.62
N GLU A 153 0.11 -1.65 -20.02
CA GLU A 153 -0.45 -1.81 -18.69
C GLU A 153 0.66 -2.31 -17.74
N ALA A 154 0.58 -1.96 -16.46
CA ALA A 154 1.51 -2.39 -15.42
C ALA A 154 0.80 -2.49 -14.07
N MET A 155 1.02 -3.57 -13.34
CA MET A 155 0.39 -3.85 -12.05
C MET A 155 1.46 -4.22 -11.01
N VAL A 156 1.40 -3.59 -9.84
CA VAL A 156 2.30 -3.85 -8.71
C VAL A 156 1.49 -4.49 -7.59
N CYS A 157 2.02 -5.58 -7.05
CA CYS A 157 1.42 -6.33 -5.94
C CYS A 157 2.39 -6.38 -4.75
N GLU A 158 1.84 -6.29 -3.54
CA GLU A 158 2.58 -6.59 -2.31
C GLU A 158 2.47 -8.10 -2.05
N MET A 159 3.61 -8.74 -1.81
CA MET A 159 3.71 -10.16 -1.45
C MET A 159 4.32 -10.32 -0.07
N ARG A 160 3.65 -11.07 0.82
CA ARG A 160 4.24 -11.49 2.10
C ARG A 160 5.25 -12.60 1.87
N VAL A 161 6.49 -12.39 2.32
CA VAL A 161 7.56 -13.40 2.33
C VAL A 161 7.71 -14.07 3.71
N GLU A 162 8.51 -15.13 3.78
CA GLU A 162 8.58 -16.06 4.92
C GLU A 162 8.97 -15.38 6.23
N ASP A 163 9.88 -14.39 6.21
CA ASP A 163 10.28 -13.59 7.39
C ASP A 163 9.18 -12.65 7.93
N GLY A 164 7.95 -12.70 7.40
CA GLY A 164 6.88 -11.75 7.70
C GLY A 164 7.10 -10.35 7.10
N ARG A 165 8.17 -10.16 6.31
CA ARG A 165 8.41 -8.98 5.49
C ARG A 165 7.43 -8.95 4.30
N TYR A 166 7.27 -7.78 3.69
CA TYR A 166 6.49 -7.57 2.48
C TYR A 166 7.40 -7.06 1.35
N GLU A 167 7.20 -7.57 0.14
CA GLU A 167 7.96 -7.19 -1.06
C GLU A 167 7.00 -6.76 -2.18
N GLU A 168 7.27 -5.60 -2.79
CA GLU A 168 6.57 -5.19 -4.02
C GLU A 168 7.11 -5.94 -5.24
N LYS A 169 6.21 -6.46 -6.08
CA LYS A 169 6.56 -7.20 -7.30
C LYS A 169 5.65 -6.82 -8.46
N ASP A 170 6.23 -6.82 -9.66
CA ASP A 170 5.46 -6.76 -10.91
C ASP A 170 4.63 -8.03 -11.04
N CYS A 171 3.31 -7.85 -11.07
CA CYS A 171 2.32 -8.90 -11.22
C CYS A 171 1.47 -8.74 -12.49
N THR A 172 1.90 -7.88 -13.43
CA THR A 172 1.17 -7.53 -14.67
C THR A 172 0.81 -8.76 -15.51
N ALA A 173 1.67 -9.78 -15.53
CA ALA A 173 1.47 -11.02 -16.29
C ALA A 173 0.78 -12.15 -15.50
N TRP A 174 0.33 -11.90 -14.26
CA TRP A 174 -0.24 -12.94 -13.41
C TRP A 174 -1.75 -13.09 -13.65
N GLN A 175 -2.19 -14.31 -13.99
CA GLN A 175 -3.62 -14.62 -14.17
C GLN A 175 -4.43 -14.58 -12.86
N LYS A 176 -3.76 -14.69 -11.71
CA LYS A 176 -4.38 -14.63 -10.37
C LYS A 176 -3.33 -14.24 -9.33
N ILE A 177 -3.70 -13.38 -8.39
CA ILE A 177 -2.82 -13.02 -7.26
C ILE A 177 -2.78 -14.18 -6.25
N PRO A 178 -1.59 -14.62 -5.78
CA PRO A 178 -1.48 -15.65 -4.75
C PRO A 178 -2.11 -15.23 -3.42
N GLN A 179 -2.52 -16.18 -2.59
CA GLN A 179 -3.25 -15.90 -1.33
C GLN A 179 -2.44 -15.14 -0.27
N ASN A 180 -1.11 -15.08 -0.40
CA ASN A 180 -0.21 -14.29 0.43
C ASN A 180 0.12 -12.90 -0.18
N GLY A 181 -0.68 -12.40 -1.12
CA GLY A 181 -0.48 -11.11 -1.76
C GLY A 181 -1.75 -10.29 -1.99
N LYS A 182 -1.56 -9.01 -2.30
CA LYS A 182 -2.62 -8.04 -2.64
C LYS A 182 -2.15 -7.13 -3.78
N ILE A 183 -3.07 -6.63 -4.61
CA ILE A 183 -2.74 -5.60 -5.61
C ILE A 183 -2.55 -4.26 -4.87
N LEU A 184 -1.44 -3.56 -5.10
CA LEU A 184 -1.17 -2.22 -4.58
C LEU A 184 -1.58 -1.12 -5.55
N SER A 185 -1.14 -1.24 -6.81
CA SER A 185 -1.39 -0.21 -7.82
C SER A 185 -1.51 -0.78 -9.23
N TYR A 186 -2.29 -0.10 -10.04
CA TYR A 186 -2.44 -0.35 -11.47
C TYR A 186 -2.11 0.93 -12.24
N ARG A 187 -1.40 0.80 -13.35
CA ARG A 187 -0.97 1.90 -14.21
C ARG A 187 -1.23 1.54 -15.67
N VAL A 188 -1.86 2.45 -16.40
CA VAL A 188 -2.17 2.33 -17.82
C VAL A 188 -1.55 3.51 -18.53
N HIS A 189 -0.81 3.24 -19.61
CA HIS A 189 -0.32 4.23 -20.56
C HIS A 189 -1.16 4.13 -21.84
N ALA A 190 -1.51 5.27 -22.42
CA ALA A 190 -2.23 5.32 -23.68
C ALA A 190 -1.83 6.55 -24.52
N ASN A 191 -2.01 6.43 -25.82
CA ASN A 191 -1.83 7.52 -26.76
C ASN A 191 -3.21 8.12 -27.08
N VAL A 192 -3.30 9.44 -27.02
CA VAL A 192 -4.56 10.21 -27.18
C VAL A 192 -4.67 10.72 -28.60
N PHE A 193 -5.81 10.50 -29.24
CA PHE A 193 -6.06 10.87 -30.62
C PHE A 193 -7.31 11.72 -30.78
N GLU A 194 -7.21 12.77 -31.59
CA GLU A 194 -8.33 13.57 -32.07
C GLU A 194 -8.85 13.00 -33.40
N CYS A 195 -10.13 12.65 -33.46
CA CYS A 195 -10.76 11.99 -34.60
C CYS A 195 -11.82 12.88 -35.30
N GLY A 196 -11.62 14.20 -35.31
CA GLY A 196 -12.61 15.20 -35.75
C GLY A 196 -13.45 15.74 -34.59
N THR A 197 -14.58 16.37 -34.89
CA THR A 197 -15.55 16.81 -33.88
C THR A 197 -16.50 15.68 -33.49
N LYS A 198 -17.23 15.88 -32.37
CA LYS A 198 -18.36 15.05 -31.93
C LYS A 198 -19.55 15.14 -32.89
#